data_AF-A0A2A2HQ31-F1
#
_entry.id   AF-A0A2A2HQ31-F1
#
_cell.length_a   1.000
_cell.length_b   1.000
_cell.length_c   1.000
_cell.angle_alpha   90.00
_cell.angle_beta   90.00
_cell.angle_gamma   90.00
#
_symmetry.space_group_name_H-M   'P 1'
#
loop_
_entity.id
_entity.type
_entity.pdbx_description
1 polymer ?
#
loop_
_entity_poly.entity_id
_entity_poly.type
_entity_poly.pdbx_seq_one_letter_code
_entity_poly.pdbx_strand_id
1 'polypeptide(L)'
;MNEERRKLWLYLYPDEPHQKAAIDAIENIPLRQRPDFFRDCLVAGIALSTLDKRLPSLLALLLDGKRDALTLKRTLSLVLPEMNTDNHDRALQSVAWQKRVRDELAAGRPWTAWFAIGEEEYRKLSSQPEDDIHVRALLAPVEKDEQQTTQPLADAEPTSETLTNAKKMFGSH
;
A
#
# COMPACT_ATOMS: atom_id res chain seq x y z
N MET A 1 -6.36 36.82 -1.64
CA MET A 1 -7.31 36.25 -2.61
C MET A 1 -8.63 36.07 -1.90
N ASN A 2 -9.76 36.40 -2.52
CA ASN A 2 -11.07 36.27 -1.85
C ASN A 2 -11.34 34.78 -1.52
N GLU A 3 -11.43 34.44 -0.23
CA GLU A 3 -11.62 33.07 0.31
C GLU A 3 -13.08 32.59 0.20
N GLU A 4 -13.79 33.05 -0.82
CA GLU A 4 -15.21 32.78 -0.98
C GLU A 4 -15.48 31.50 -1.78
N ARG A 5 -16.53 30.78 -1.37
CA ARG A 5 -17.04 29.60 -2.06
C ARG A 5 -17.44 29.95 -3.48
N ARG A 6 -16.88 29.24 -4.46
CA ARG A 6 -17.22 29.39 -5.88
C ARG A 6 -18.22 28.33 -6.33
N LYS A 7 -19.17 28.74 -7.16
CA LYS A 7 -20.09 27.83 -7.84
C LYS A 7 -19.55 27.50 -9.23
N LEU A 8 -19.49 26.21 -9.55
CA LEU A 8 -19.04 25.69 -10.84
C LEU A 8 -20.19 24.90 -11.48
N TRP A 9 -20.35 25.04 -12.79
CA TRP A 9 -21.28 24.27 -13.60
C TRP A 9 -20.49 23.51 -14.65
N LEU A 10 -20.74 22.20 -14.74
CA LEU A 10 -20.09 21.29 -15.68
C LEU A 10 -21.18 20.40 -16.27
N TYR A 11 -20.96 19.96 -17.51
CA TYR A 11 -21.86 19.05 -18.22
C TYR A 11 -21.17 17.70 -18.41
N LEU A 12 -21.93 16.63 -18.22
CA LEU A 12 -21.54 15.28 -18.62
C LEU A 12 -22.40 14.89 -19.84
N TYR A 13 -21.76 14.27 -20.83
CA TYR A 13 -22.38 13.86 -22.07
C TYR A 13 -22.70 12.37 -22.02
N PRO A 14 -23.99 11.96 -21.94
CA PRO A 14 -24.36 10.55 -21.80
C PRO A 14 -24.07 9.70 -23.05
N ASP A 15 -23.81 10.35 -24.19
CA ASP A 15 -23.42 9.68 -25.44
C ASP A 15 -21.97 9.16 -25.38
N GLU A 16 -21.13 9.76 -24.51
CA GLU A 16 -19.77 9.33 -24.29
C GLU A 16 -19.74 8.21 -23.22
N PRO A 17 -19.21 7.02 -23.53
CA PRO A 17 -19.44 5.83 -22.71
C PRO A 17 -18.75 5.93 -21.33
N HIS A 18 -17.57 6.55 -21.26
CA HIS A 18 -16.89 6.86 -20.00
C HIS A 18 -17.65 7.88 -19.14
N GLN A 19 -18.33 8.86 -19.73
CA GLN A 19 -19.11 9.85 -19.00
C GLN A 19 -20.46 9.28 -18.56
N LYS A 20 -21.07 8.42 -19.39
CA LYS A 20 -22.24 7.63 -18.99
C LYS A 20 -21.95 6.76 -17.78
N ALA A 21 -20.82 6.04 -17.79
CA ALA A 21 -20.38 5.25 -16.65
C ALA A 21 -20.17 6.11 -15.38
N ALA A 22 -19.71 7.36 -15.53
CA ALA A 22 -19.62 8.31 -14.43
C ALA A 22 -20.99 8.73 -13.91
N ILE A 23 -21.95 9.02 -14.80
CA ILE A 23 -23.34 9.34 -14.43
C ILE A 23 -23.94 8.19 -13.64
N ASP A 24 -23.83 6.96 -14.13
CA ASP A 24 -24.33 5.76 -13.46
C ASP A 24 -23.69 5.57 -12.06
N ALA A 25 -22.39 5.83 -11.94
CA ALA A 25 -21.69 5.77 -10.65
C ALA A 25 -22.20 6.83 -9.66
N ILE A 26 -22.46 8.05 -10.14
CA ILE A 26 -22.98 9.16 -9.33
C ILE A 26 -24.42 8.89 -8.85
N GLU A 27 -25.24 8.27 -9.69
CA GLU A 27 -26.63 7.96 -9.35
C GLU A 27 -26.74 6.99 -8.17
N ASN A 28 -25.76 6.09 -8.02
CA ASN A 28 -25.68 5.15 -6.90
C ASN A 28 -25.27 5.80 -5.57
N ILE A 29 -24.81 7.07 -5.57
CA ILE A 29 -24.40 7.78 -4.35
C ILE A 29 -25.62 8.47 -3.71
N PRO A 30 -25.81 8.38 -2.38
CA PRO A 30 -26.87 9.09 -1.69
C PRO A 30 -26.82 10.60 -1.93
N LEU A 31 -27.97 11.22 -2.23
CA LEU A 31 -28.10 12.64 -2.58
C LEU A 31 -27.39 13.59 -1.61
N ARG A 32 -27.41 13.28 -0.30
CA ARG A 32 -26.76 14.08 0.75
C ARG A 32 -25.24 14.08 0.66
N GLN A 33 -24.63 13.02 0.13
CA GLN A 33 -23.17 12.83 0.05
C GLN A 33 -22.59 13.26 -1.31
N ARG A 34 -23.43 13.36 -2.36
CA ARG A 34 -22.99 13.76 -3.71
C ARG A 34 -22.18 15.07 -3.74
N PRO A 35 -22.54 16.14 -3.02
CA PRO A 35 -21.77 17.39 -3.07
C PRO A 35 -20.34 17.28 -2.54
N ASP A 36 -20.11 16.45 -1.51
CA ASP A 36 -18.77 16.18 -0.98
C ASP A 36 -17.99 15.32 -1.97
N PHE A 37 -18.59 14.25 -2.45
CA PHE A 37 -18.00 13.38 -3.47
C PHE A 37 -17.54 14.16 -4.72
N PHE A 38 -18.38 15.06 -5.24
CA PHE A 38 -18.00 15.89 -6.40
C PHE A 38 -16.81 16.82 -6.11
N ARG A 39 -16.72 17.35 -4.89
CA ARG A 39 -15.57 18.19 -4.50
C ARG A 39 -14.29 17.36 -4.46
N ASP A 40 -14.33 16.19 -3.84
CA ASP A 40 -13.18 15.31 -3.71
C ASP A 40 -12.70 14.81 -5.08
N CYS A 41 -13.62 14.37 -5.95
CA CYS A 41 -13.28 13.96 -7.31
C CYS A 41 -12.68 15.11 -8.14
N LEU A 42 -13.23 16.33 -8.02
CA LEU A 42 -12.71 17.49 -8.73
C LEU A 42 -11.29 17.84 -8.25
N VAL A 43 -11.07 17.90 -6.94
CA VAL A 43 -9.76 18.21 -6.35
C VAL A 43 -8.74 17.12 -6.71
N ALA A 44 -9.13 15.84 -6.64
CA ALA A 44 -8.27 14.73 -7.04
C ALA A 44 -7.90 14.80 -8.53
N GLY A 45 -8.87 15.08 -9.41
CA GLY A 45 -8.60 15.26 -10.85
C GLY A 45 -7.64 16.41 -11.12
N ILE A 46 -7.78 17.53 -10.40
CA ILE A 46 -6.84 18.66 -10.51
C ILE A 46 -5.46 18.28 -9.97
N ALA A 47 -5.36 17.62 -8.82
CA ALA A 47 -4.09 17.14 -8.28
C ALA A 47 -3.37 16.20 -9.27
N LEU A 48 -4.10 15.29 -9.91
CA LEU A 48 -3.56 14.43 -10.96
C LEU A 48 -3.06 15.24 -12.16
N SER A 49 -3.79 16.30 -12.55
CA SER A 49 -3.37 17.19 -13.63
C SER A 49 -2.07 17.96 -13.34
N THR A 50 -1.74 18.19 -12.05
CA THR A 50 -0.48 18.81 -11.66
C THR A 50 0.72 17.89 -11.78
N LEU A 51 0.50 16.57 -11.71
CA LEU A 51 1.54 15.57 -11.97
C LEU A 51 1.78 15.43 -13.47
N ASP A 52 0.71 15.20 -14.24
CA ASP A 52 0.73 15.23 -15.71
C ASP A 52 -0.66 15.62 -16.23
N LYS A 53 -0.70 16.59 -17.14
CA LYS A 53 -1.92 17.16 -17.72
C LYS A 53 -2.80 16.13 -18.45
N ARG A 54 -2.22 15.01 -18.90
CA ARG A 54 -2.91 13.94 -19.65
C ARG A 54 -3.62 12.94 -18.73
N LEU A 55 -3.20 12.85 -17.47
CA LEU A 55 -3.71 11.84 -16.52
C LEU A 55 -5.22 11.89 -16.31
N PRO A 56 -5.86 13.05 -16.07
CA PRO A 56 -7.30 13.08 -15.80
C PRO A 56 -8.11 12.49 -16.97
N SER A 57 -7.76 12.85 -18.20
CA SER A 57 -8.42 12.34 -19.41
C SER A 57 -8.16 10.85 -19.63
N LEU A 58 -6.91 10.39 -19.45
CA LEU A 58 -6.57 8.97 -19.59
C LEU A 58 -7.26 8.10 -18.55
N LEU A 59 -7.33 8.56 -17.30
CA LEU A 59 -8.01 7.85 -16.22
C LEU A 59 -9.52 7.84 -16.41
N ALA A 60 -10.10 8.91 -16.96
CA ALA A 60 -11.52 8.93 -17.32
C ALA A 60 -11.87 7.83 -18.34
N LEU A 61 -11.01 7.57 -19.32
CA LEU A 61 -11.22 6.50 -20.30
C LEU A 61 -11.21 5.09 -19.67
N LEU A 62 -10.54 4.91 -18.54
CA LEU A 62 -10.55 3.62 -17.82
C LEU A 62 -11.91 3.31 -17.16
N LEU A 63 -12.76 4.33 -16.99
CA LEU A 63 -14.06 4.17 -16.37
C LEU A 63 -15.06 3.36 -17.23
N ASP A 64 -14.84 3.35 -18.54
CA ASP A 64 -15.59 2.58 -19.54
C ASP A 64 -15.14 1.10 -19.64
N GLY A 65 -14.10 0.72 -18.89
CA GLY A 65 -13.45 -0.60 -18.99
C GLY A 65 -13.72 -1.55 -17.82
N LYS A 66 -13.18 -2.77 -17.95
CA LYS A 66 -12.99 -3.67 -16.79
C LYS A 66 -12.11 -2.95 -15.77
N ARG A 67 -12.71 -2.62 -14.62
CA ARG A 67 -12.13 -1.90 -13.48
C ARG A 67 -11.03 -2.73 -12.79
N ASP A 68 -9.94 -2.98 -13.48
CA ASP A 68 -8.80 -3.71 -12.91
C ASP A 68 -7.74 -2.72 -12.43
N ALA A 69 -7.38 -2.83 -11.16
CA ALA A 69 -6.27 -2.10 -10.55
C ALA A 69 -4.96 -2.32 -11.33
N LEU A 70 -4.80 -3.46 -12.00
CA LEU A 70 -3.66 -3.73 -12.87
C LEU A 70 -3.63 -2.81 -14.09
N THR A 71 -4.78 -2.53 -14.71
CA THR A 71 -4.86 -1.63 -15.86
C THR A 71 -4.51 -0.21 -15.43
N LEU A 72 -5.03 0.24 -14.28
CA LEU A 72 -4.65 1.52 -13.69
C LEU A 72 -3.15 1.63 -13.45
N LYS A 73 -2.54 0.62 -12.82
CA LYS A 73 -1.08 0.56 -12.58
C LYS A 73 -0.31 0.70 -13.89
N ARG A 74 -0.69 -0.06 -14.92
CA ARG A 74 -0.03 -0.01 -16.24
C ARG A 74 -0.14 1.37 -16.90
N THR A 75 -1.32 1.97 -16.89
CA THR A 75 -1.52 3.30 -17.46
C THR A 75 -0.69 4.35 -16.71
N LEU A 76 -0.64 4.28 -15.38
CA LEU A 76 0.18 5.17 -14.57
C LEU A 76 1.68 4.96 -14.83
N SER A 77 2.15 3.72 -14.93
CA SER A 77 3.54 3.39 -15.31
C SER A 77 3.97 3.96 -16.66
N LEU A 78 3.05 4.03 -17.64
CA LEU A 78 3.33 4.58 -18.96
C LEU A 78 3.41 6.12 -18.96
N VAL A 79 2.58 6.78 -18.15
CA VAL A 79 2.51 8.26 -18.10
C VAL A 79 3.52 8.85 -17.11
N LEU A 80 3.79 8.13 -16.02
CA LEU A 80 4.72 8.51 -14.96
C LEU A 80 5.80 7.43 -14.84
N PRO A 81 6.87 7.49 -15.66
CA PRO A 81 7.94 6.49 -15.65
C PRO A 81 8.63 6.36 -14.29
N GLU A 82 8.61 7.40 -13.46
CA GLU A 82 9.14 7.37 -12.08
C GLU A 82 8.36 6.42 -11.16
N MET A 83 7.12 6.07 -11.50
CA MET A 83 6.33 5.07 -10.79
C MET A 83 6.60 3.63 -11.27
N ASN A 84 7.44 3.42 -12.29
CA ASN A 84 7.97 2.10 -12.57
C ASN A 84 8.93 1.70 -11.44
N THR A 85 8.38 0.98 -10.47
CA THR A 85 9.13 0.19 -9.48
C THR A 85 9.99 -0.90 -10.11
N ASP A 86 10.02 -0.99 -11.45
CA ASP A 86 10.89 -1.87 -12.23
C ASP A 86 12.32 -1.32 -12.35
N ASN A 87 12.58 -0.11 -11.85
CA ASN A 87 13.95 0.34 -11.57
C ASN A 87 14.55 -0.60 -10.51
N HIS A 88 15.54 -1.39 -10.94
CA HIS A 88 16.21 -2.43 -10.18
C HIS A 88 16.65 -1.95 -8.79
N ASP A 89 16.10 -2.53 -7.72
CA ASP A 89 16.96 -3.31 -6.81
C ASP A 89 16.23 -4.19 -5.79
N ARG A 90 14.93 -4.00 -5.56
CA ARG A 90 14.25 -4.73 -4.49
C ARG A 90 12.82 -5.06 -4.91
N ALA A 91 12.63 -6.20 -5.59
CA ALA A 91 11.30 -6.78 -5.73
C ALA A 91 10.72 -6.88 -4.31
N LEU A 92 9.64 -6.18 -4.01
CA LEU A 92 9.10 -6.19 -2.65
C LEU A 92 8.17 -7.38 -2.49
N GLN A 93 8.46 -8.26 -1.52
CA GLN A 93 7.57 -9.34 -1.11
C GLN A 93 6.82 -8.92 0.16
N SER A 94 5.55 -9.29 0.23
CA SER A 94 4.77 -9.22 1.46
C SER A 94 5.37 -10.19 2.48
N VAL A 95 6.00 -9.66 3.53
CA VAL A 95 6.66 -10.47 4.57
C VAL A 95 5.85 -10.58 5.84
N ALA A 96 4.88 -9.69 6.05
CA ALA A 96 3.98 -9.74 7.18
C ALA A 96 2.67 -9.04 6.87
N TRP A 97 1.61 -9.45 7.57
CA TRP A 97 0.30 -8.84 7.47
C TRP A 97 -0.13 -8.35 8.84
N GLN A 98 -0.78 -7.19 8.88
CA GLN A 98 -1.21 -6.57 10.12
C GLN A 98 -2.64 -6.07 10.03
N LYS A 99 -3.31 -6.12 11.17
CA LYS A 99 -4.67 -5.61 11.37
C LYS A 99 -4.69 -4.68 12.57
N ARG A 100 -5.63 -3.73 12.57
CA ARG A 100 -6.08 -3.00 13.75
C ARG A 100 -7.58 -2.84 13.70
N VAL A 101 -8.21 -2.79 14.87
CA VAL A 101 -9.66 -2.67 15.05
C VAL A 101 -9.95 -1.44 15.91
N ARG A 102 -11.13 -0.84 15.79
CA ARG A 102 -11.55 0.19 16.76
C ARG A 102 -11.83 -0.44 18.12
N ASP A 103 -11.34 0.20 19.17
CA ASP A 103 -11.67 -0.19 20.54
C ASP A 103 -13.06 0.36 20.90
N GLU A 104 -14.06 -0.51 21.00
CA GLU A 104 -15.43 -0.12 21.34
C GLU A 104 -15.61 0.30 22.80
N LEU A 105 -14.69 -0.12 23.68
CA LEU A 105 -14.76 0.10 25.13
C LEU A 105 -14.10 1.43 25.54
N ALA A 106 -13.20 1.97 24.71
CA ALA A 106 -12.52 3.23 24.97
C ALA A 106 -13.31 4.44 24.44
N ALA A 107 -13.36 5.51 25.24
CA ALA A 107 -14.01 6.76 24.88
C ALA A 107 -13.41 7.33 23.57
N GLY A 108 -14.27 7.61 22.58
CA GLY A 108 -13.85 8.12 21.27
C GLY A 108 -13.49 7.06 20.22
N ARG A 109 -13.64 5.77 20.54
CA ARG A 109 -13.35 4.63 19.65
C ARG A 109 -11.99 4.73 18.94
N PRO A 110 -10.88 4.87 19.69
CA PRO A 110 -9.56 4.98 19.11
C PRO A 110 -9.17 3.68 18.39
N TRP A 111 -8.27 3.80 17.43
CA TRP A 111 -7.67 2.64 16.78
C TRP A 111 -6.75 1.89 17.74
N THR A 112 -6.89 0.58 17.82
CA THR A 112 -5.92 -0.28 18.49
C THR A 112 -4.56 -0.26 17.80
N ALA A 113 -3.55 -0.72 18.52
CA ALA A 113 -2.22 -0.96 17.95
C ALA A 113 -2.30 -2.02 16.83
N TRP A 114 -1.36 -1.96 15.89
CA TRP A 114 -1.24 -2.98 14.86
C TRP A 114 -0.81 -4.31 15.48
N PHE A 115 -1.56 -5.37 15.18
CA PHE A 115 -1.21 -6.74 15.54
C PHE A 115 -1.03 -7.60 14.28
N ALA A 116 -0.16 -8.61 14.37
CA ALA A 116 0.14 -9.50 13.26
C ALA A 116 -1.05 -10.43 12.97
N ILE A 117 -1.33 -10.65 11.68
CA ILE A 117 -2.34 -11.58 11.18
C ILE A 117 -1.73 -12.48 10.10
N GLY A 118 -2.42 -13.58 9.79
CA GLY A 118 -2.03 -14.48 8.70
C GLY A 118 -2.38 -13.92 7.32
N GLU A 119 -1.74 -14.44 6.27
CA GLU A 119 -1.99 -14.05 4.88
C GLU A 119 -3.44 -14.30 4.45
N GLU A 120 -3.99 -15.45 4.83
CA GLU A 120 -5.36 -15.83 4.48
C GLU A 120 -6.39 -14.88 5.10
N GLU A 121 -6.18 -14.50 6.36
CA GLU A 121 -7.02 -13.52 7.05
C GLU A 121 -6.91 -12.15 6.41
N TYR A 122 -5.69 -11.73 6.02
CA TYR A 122 -5.47 -10.49 5.30
C TYR A 122 -6.21 -10.48 3.95
N ARG A 123 -6.11 -11.56 3.17
CA ARG A 123 -6.78 -11.67 1.87
C ARG A 123 -8.30 -11.59 2.04
N LYS A 124 -8.86 -12.25 3.05
CA LYS A 124 -10.29 -12.21 3.37
C LYS A 124 -10.74 -10.78 3.70
N LEU A 125 -10.07 -10.11 4.64
CA LEU A 125 -10.39 -8.74 5.06
C LEU A 125 -10.12 -7.69 3.97
N SER A 126 -9.10 -7.91 3.14
CA SER A 126 -8.83 -7.04 1.99
C SER A 126 -9.90 -7.18 0.90
N SER A 127 -10.54 -8.35 0.79
CA SER A 127 -11.63 -8.58 -0.17
C SER A 127 -12.98 -8.07 0.32
N GLN A 128 -13.18 -7.95 1.63
CA GLN A 128 -14.39 -7.47 2.28
C GLN A 128 -14.01 -6.43 3.36
N PRO A 129 -13.81 -5.16 2.97
CA PRO A 129 -13.43 -4.12 3.92
C PRO A 129 -14.58 -3.78 4.87
N GLU A 130 -14.30 -3.79 6.16
CA GLU A 130 -15.21 -3.36 7.23
C GLU A 130 -14.77 -2.00 7.79
N ASP A 131 -15.71 -1.10 8.10
CA ASP A 131 -15.42 0.29 8.51
C ASP A 131 -14.61 0.40 9.81
N ASP A 132 -14.69 -0.61 10.67
CA ASP A 132 -14.00 -0.68 11.96
C ASP A 132 -12.70 -1.49 11.92
N ILE A 133 -12.29 -1.97 10.74
CA ILE A 133 -11.11 -2.80 10.55
C ILE A 133 -10.19 -2.20 9.49
N HIS A 134 -8.93 -2.01 9.85
CA HIS A 134 -7.88 -1.69 8.88
C HIS A 134 -6.87 -2.81 8.76
N VAL A 135 -6.51 -3.15 7.52
CA VAL A 135 -5.47 -4.13 7.21
C VAL A 135 -4.36 -3.52 6.36
N ARG A 136 -3.13 -4.00 6.55
CA ARG A 136 -1.97 -3.63 5.72
C ARG A 136 -1.03 -4.81 5.53
N ALA A 137 -0.36 -4.84 4.38
CA ALA A 137 0.79 -5.69 4.14
C ALA A 137 2.08 -4.89 4.40
N LEU A 138 3.04 -5.51 5.09
CA LEU A 138 4.40 -5.01 5.21
C LEU A 138 5.26 -5.62 4.11
N LEU A 139 5.94 -4.75 3.38
CA LEU A 139 6.74 -5.08 2.23
C LEU A 139 8.22 -5.06 2.61
N ALA A 140 8.95 -6.13 2.29
CA ALA A 140 10.40 -6.16 2.39
C ALA A 140 11.00 -6.55 1.04
N PRO A 141 12.24 -6.13 0.77
CA PRO A 141 12.96 -6.61 -0.40
C PRO A 141 13.08 -8.13 -0.43
N VAL A 142 12.80 -8.72 -1.59
CA VAL A 142 13.20 -10.07 -1.97
C VAL A 142 14.72 -10.04 -2.02
N GLU A 143 15.33 -10.63 -1.01
CA GLU A 143 16.72 -11.03 -1.09
C GLU A 143 16.82 -12.01 -2.26
N LYS A 144 17.54 -11.64 -3.32
CA LYS A 144 18.03 -12.65 -4.25
C LYS A 144 19.01 -13.47 -3.43
N ASP A 145 18.69 -14.75 -3.20
CA ASP A 145 19.65 -15.72 -2.70
C ASP A 145 20.89 -15.69 -3.60
N GLU A 146 21.90 -14.90 -3.24
CA GLU A 146 23.26 -15.37 -3.45
C GLU A 146 23.35 -16.64 -2.61
N GLN A 147 23.51 -17.77 -3.30
CA GLN A 147 23.76 -19.07 -2.72
C GLN A 147 24.88 -18.95 -1.67
N GLN A 148 24.54 -18.72 -0.41
CA GLN A 148 25.39 -19.16 0.68
C GLN A 148 25.18 -20.67 0.75
N THR A 149 26.07 -21.34 0.02
CA THR A 149 26.44 -22.72 0.21
C THR A 149 26.30 -23.05 1.70
N THR A 150 25.36 -23.93 2.01
CA THR A 150 25.41 -24.75 3.22
C THR A 150 26.78 -25.40 3.26
N GLN A 151 27.73 -24.79 3.96
CA GLN A 151 28.89 -25.51 4.45
C GLN A 151 28.36 -26.49 5.50
N PRO A 152 28.51 -27.80 5.30
CA PRO A 152 28.11 -28.75 6.32
C PRO A 152 28.96 -28.51 7.57
N LEU A 153 28.26 -28.47 8.70
CA LEU A 153 28.77 -28.44 10.06
C LEU A 153 29.96 -29.41 10.19
N ALA A 154 31.18 -28.88 10.19
CA ALA A 154 32.36 -29.65 10.51
C ALA A 154 32.30 -30.02 11.99
N ASP A 155 32.54 -31.30 12.27
CA ASP A 155 32.52 -31.93 13.58
C ASP A 155 33.24 -31.06 14.63
N ALA A 156 32.48 -30.58 15.61
CA ALA A 156 33.02 -29.94 16.80
C ALA A 156 33.60 -31.03 17.71
N GLU A 157 34.89 -31.35 17.54
CA GLU A 157 35.67 -32.01 18.59
C GLU A 157 35.79 -31.07 19.82
N PRO A 158 35.54 -31.56 21.04
CA PRO A 158 35.60 -30.73 22.23
C PRO A 158 37.05 -30.61 22.70
N THR A 159 37.74 -29.52 22.36
CA THR A 159 39.02 -29.17 22.98
C THR A 159 38.81 -28.06 24.01
N SER A 160 38.74 -28.51 25.26
CA SER A 160 38.85 -27.70 26.48
C SER A 160 40.09 -26.82 26.45
N GLU A 161 39.92 -25.51 26.21
CA GLU A 161 40.90 -24.49 26.55
C GLU A 161 40.34 -23.52 27.61
N THR A 162 39.88 -24.10 28.71
CA THR A 162 39.86 -23.43 30.01
C THR A 162 40.69 -24.26 30.96
N LEU A 163 42.00 -24.01 30.98
CA LEU A 163 42.94 -24.15 32.11
C LEU A 163 44.42 -24.12 31.63
N THR A 164 44.86 -23.04 30.99
CA THR A 164 46.32 -22.86 30.74
C THR A 164 46.87 -21.47 31.06
N ASN A 165 46.04 -20.56 31.59
CA ASN A 165 46.46 -19.22 32.01
C ASN A 165 46.57 -19.01 33.54
N ALA A 166 46.48 -20.07 34.36
CA ALA A 166 46.61 -19.97 35.81
C ALA A 166 47.93 -20.52 36.39
N LYS A 167 48.86 -21.03 35.57
CA LYS A 167 50.15 -21.61 36.06
C LYS A 167 51.40 -20.87 35.58
N LYS A 168 51.26 -19.58 35.26
CA LYS A 168 52.39 -18.69 34.90
C LYS A 168 52.43 -17.37 35.69
N MET A 169 51.67 -17.27 36.78
CA MET A 169 51.62 -16.08 37.68
C MET A 169 52.22 -16.32 39.08
N PHE A 170 52.85 -17.48 39.34
CA PHE A 170 53.67 -17.68 40.54
C PHE A 170 55.01 -18.29 40.15
N GLY A 171 56.01 -17.44 39.98
CA GLY A 171 57.41 -17.84 39.95
C GLY A 171 58.00 -17.89 41.36
N SER A 172 58.98 -18.79 41.50
CA SER A 172 60.10 -18.76 42.46
C SER A 172 59.80 -18.97 43.94
N HIS A 173 60.14 -20.15 44.47
CA HIS A 173 61.45 -20.38 45.12
C HIS A 173 61.67 -21.85 45.47
#